data_AF-A0AB34H870-F1
#
_entry.id   AF-A0AB34H870-F1
#
_cell.length_a   1.000
_cell.length_b   1.000
_cell.length_c   1.000
_cell.angle_alpha   90.00
_cell.angle_beta   90.00
_cell.angle_gamma   90.00
#
_symmetry.space_group_name_H-M   'P 1'
#
loop_
_entity.id
_entity.type
_entity.pdbx_description
1 polymer ?
#
loop_
_entity_poly.entity_id
_entity_poly.type
_entity_poly.pdbx_seq_one_letter_code
_entity_poly.pdbx_strand_id
1 'polypeptide(L)'
;MSLTAGARAPGPRPSPGLLLLLLAVALAQESSLPTVPDPPAVDSEGGAGDLGCVCVKTTSAVHPRRISSLEVIGAGLHCPSPQLM
;
A
#
# COMPACT_ATOMS: atom_id res chain seq x y z
N MET A 1 -6.61 30.72 -50.37
CA MET A 1 -6.69 29.59 -49.42
C MET A 1 -7.44 30.08 -48.19
N SER A 2 -8.66 29.61 -47.97
CA SER A 2 -9.54 30.07 -46.88
C SER A 2 -9.73 28.92 -45.89
N LEU A 3 -9.36 29.12 -44.63
CA LEU A 3 -9.57 28.16 -43.53
C LEU A 3 -10.96 28.40 -42.94
N THR A 4 -11.83 27.40 -43.03
CA THR A 4 -13.17 27.42 -42.42
C THR A 4 -13.07 27.25 -40.91
N ALA A 5 -13.75 28.14 -40.18
CA ALA A 5 -13.89 28.14 -38.74
C ALA A 5 -14.60 26.86 -38.27
N GLY A 6 -13.91 26.07 -37.43
CA GLY A 6 -14.49 24.90 -36.78
C GLY A 6 -15.54 25.33 -35.75
N ALA A 7 -16.81 25.02 -36.03
CA ALA A 7 -17.89 25.16 -35.07
C ALA A 7 -17.65 24.19 -33.90
N ARG A 8 -17.46 24.72 -32.69
CA ARG A 8 -17.49 23.91 -31.46
C ARG A 8 -18.91 23.40 -31.26
N ALA A 9 -19.12 22.10 -31.46
CA ALA A 9 -20.36 21.43 -31.15
C ALA A 9 -20.66 21.55 -29.64
N PRO A 10 -21.94 21.78 -29.24
CA PRO A 10 -22.35 21.62 -27.86
C PRO A 10 -22.07 20.17 -27.43
N GLY A 11 -21.16 19.97 -26.48
CA GLY A 11 -20.88 18.65 -25.94
C GLY A 11 -22.15 18.05 -25.32
N PRO A 12 -22.35 16.72 -25.39
CA PRO A 12 -23.52 16.07 -24.82
C PRO A 12 -23.60 16.36 -23.31
N ARG A 13 -24.67 17.04 -22.90
CA ARG A 13 -24.96 17.23 -21.47
C ARG A 13 -25.38 15.88 -20.90
N PRO A 14 -24.66 15.32 -19.92
CA PRO A 14 -25.06 14.07 -19.30
C PRO A 14 -26.45 14.28 -18.68
N SER A 15 -27.38 13.37 -19.00
CA SER A 15 -28.72 13.43 -18.42
C SER A 15 -28.63 13.19 -16.89
N PRO A 16 -29.56 13.75 -16.10
CA PRO A 16 -29.57 13.54 -14.65
C PRO A 16 -29.55 12.06 -14.25
N GLY A 17 -30.20 11.20 -15.05
CA GLY A 17 -30.20 9.75 -14.82
C GLY A 17 -28.83 9.10 -15.01
N LEU A 18 -28.01 9.60 -15.94
CA LEU A 18 -26.66 9.09 -16.18
C LEU A 18 -25.72 9.47 -15.01
N LEU A 19 -25.90 10.65 -14.43
CA LEU A 19 -25.18 11.08 -13.22
C LEU A 19 -25.56 10.22 -12.00
N LEU A 20 -26.84 9.91 -11.82
CA LEU A 20 -27.32 9.06 -10.72
C LEU A 20 -26.81 7.61 -10.85
N LEU A 21 -26.78 7.05 -12.06
CA LEU A 21 -26.22 5.73 -12.33
C LEU A 21 -24.72 5.68 -12.00
N LEU A 22 -23.94 6.69 -12.40
CA LEU A 22 -22.52 6.76 -12.08
C LEU A 22 -22.27 6.84 -10.56
N LEU A 23 -23.08 7.60 -9.83
CA LEU A 23 -22.98 7.70 -8.37
C LEU A 23 -23.33 6.38 -7.67
N ALA A 24 -24.36 5.67 -8.15
CA ALA A 24 -24.73 4.36 -7.61
C ALA A 24 -23.64 3.31 -7.84
N VAL A 25 -22.98 3.31 -9.01
CA VAL A 25 -21.84 2.44 -9.30
C VAL A 25 -20.64 2.77 -8.41
N ALA A 26 -20.36 4.05 -8.18
CA ALA A 26 -19.27 4.47 -7.30
C ALA A 26 -19.50 4.03 -5.85
N LEU A 27 -20.73 4.13 -5.34
CA LEU A 27 -21.07 3.66 -3.98
C LEU A 27 -21.11 2.13 -3.88
N ALA A 28 -21.45 1.41 -4.95
CA ALA A 28 -21.38 -0.04 -4.97
C ALA A 28 -19.93 -0.57 -4.93
N GLN A 29 -18.96 0.21 -5.42
CA GLN A 29 -17.54 -0.15 -5.38
C GLN A 29 -16.91 -0.04 -3.98
N GLU A 30 -17.52 0.71 -3.06
CA GLU A 30 -17.05 0.85 -1.66
C GLU A 30 -17.33 -0.41 -0.81
N SER A 31 -18.13 -1.37 -1.29
CA SER A 31 -18.38 -2.63 -0.59
C SER A 31 -17.34 -3.70 -0.90
N SER A 32 -16.55 -3.51 -1.97
CA SER A 32 -15.41 -4.37 -2.28
C SER A 32 -14.14 -3.68 -1.84
N LEU A 33 -13.98 -3.48 -0.52
CA LEU A 33 -12.64 -3.35 0.04
C LEU A 33 -11.85 -4.55 -0.51
N PRO A 34 -10.74 -4.34 -1.24
CA PRO A 34 -9.78 -5.40 -1.38
C PRO A 34 -9.39 -5.72 0.06
N THR A 35 -9.74 -6.93 0.52
CA THR A 35 -8.90 -7.55 1.52
C THR A 35 -7.52 -7.47 0.92
N VAL A 36 -6.69 -6.58 1.47
CA VAL A 36 -5.27 -6.59 1.18
C VAL A 36 -4.90 -8.04 1.40
N PRO A 37 -4.34 -8.76 0.40
CA PRO A 37 -3.73 -10.02 0.70
C PRO A 37 -2.68 -9.67 1.74
N ASP A 38 -2.94 -10.08 2.98
CA ASP A 38 -1.92 -10.19 4.00
C ASP A 38 -0.70 -10.77 3.26
N PRO A 39 0.45 -10.05 3.21
CA PRO A 39 1.64 -10.69 2.69
C PRO A 39 1.74 -12.00 3.46
N PRO A 40 1.92 -13.16 2.80
CA PRO A 40 2.00 -14.41 3.53
C PRO A 40 3.00 -14.16 4.64
N ALA A 41 2.52 -14.24 5.89
CA ALA A 41 3.39 -14.27 7.04
C ALA A 41 4.33 -15.42 6.71
N VAL A 42 5.50 -15.06 6.19
CA VAL A 42 6.59 -15.99 5.96
C VAL A 42 6.76 -16.55 7.33
N ASP A 43 6.39 -17.82 7.47
CA ASP A 43 6.46 -18.56 8.71
C ASP A 43 7.83 -18.24 9.30
N SER A 44 7.83 -17.33 10.27
CA SER A 44 8.95 -17.16 11.17
C SER A 44 8.85 -18.41 12.03
N GLU A 45 9.42 -19.48 11.50
CA GLU A 45 9.70 -20.73 12.17
C GLU A 45 10.67 -20.38 13.29
N GLY A 46 10.10 -19.87 14.38
CA GLY A 46 10.79 -19.05 15.35
C GLY A 46 10.04 -18.96 16.67
N GLY A 47 9.25 -20.00 16.99
CA GLY A 47 8.70 -20.24 18.32
C GLY A 47 7.68 -19.21 18.80
N ALA A 48 6.77 -19.67 19.66
CA ALA A 48 6.01 -18.80 20.56
C ALA A 48 6.95 -18.20 21.64
N GLY A 49 8.05 -17.58 21.21
CA GLY A 49 8.98 -16.83 22.04
C GLY A 49 8.46 -15.42 22.27
N ASP A 50 8.93 -14.80 23.35
CA ASP A 50 8.55 -13.48 23.85
C ASP A 50 8.25 -12.49 22.70
N LEU A 51 6.98 -12.12 22.56
CA LEU A 51 6.44 -11.52 21.32
C LEU A 51 6.99 -10.11 21.03
N GLY A 52 7.76 -9.52 21.95
CA GLY A 52 8.27 -8.15 21.86
C GLY A 52 9.40 -7.94 20.84
N CYS A 53 9.95 -6.73 20.83
CA CYS A 53 11.16 -6.44 20.07
C CYS A 53 12.35 -7.25 20.63
N VAL A 54 13.13 -7.86 19.76
CA VAL A 54 14.27 -8.72 20.14
C VAL A 54 15.54 -7.88 20.35
N CYS A 55 15.72 -6.81 19.56
CA CYS A 55 16.82 -5.88 19.70
C CYS A 55 16.68 -5.02 20.97
N VAL A 56 17.52 -5.31 21.97
CA VAL A 56 17.58 -4.52 23.22
C VAL A 56 18.41 -3.23 23.05
N LYS A 57 19.39 -3.24 22.13
CA LYS A 57 20.27 -2.10 21.86
C LYS A 57 20.71 -2.08 20.41
N THR A 58 20.73 -0.89 19.82
CA THR A 58 21.19 -0.66 18.45
C THR A 58 22.54 0.05 18.43
N THR A 59 23.27 -0.14 17.34
CA THR A 59 24.51 0.57 17.03
C THR A 59 24.43 1.09 15.59
N SER A 60 24.90 2.32 15.37
CA SER A 60 24.92 2.94 14.04
C SER A 60 26.29 2.85 13.36
N ALA A 61 27.34 2.47 14.08
CA ALA A 61 28.71 2.50 13.61
C ALA A 61 29.27 1.07 13.45
N VAL A 62 28.82 0.37 12.42
CA VAL A 62 29.39 -0.92 12.00
C VAL A 62 29.95 -0.78 10.59
N HIS A 63 31.20 -1.19 10.40
CA HIS A 63 31.81 -1.17 9.08
C HIS A 63 31.24 -2.31 8.22
N PRO A 64 30.73 -2.06 7.00
CA PRO A 64 30.02 -3.07 6.21
C PRO A 64 30.81 -4.36 5.95
N ARG A 65 32.14 -4.28 5.81
CA ARG A 65 32.99 -5.48 5.60
C ARG A 65 33.01 -6.44 6.80
N ARG A 66 32.51 -6.02 7.96
CA ARG A 66 32.42 -6.86 9.17
C ARG A 66 31.08 -7.58 9.29
N ILE A 67 30.15 -7.35 8.36
CA ILE A 67 28.81 -7.94 8.35
C ILE A 67 28.83 -9.16 7.43
N SER A 68 28.60 -10.36 7.97
CA SER A 68 28.50 -11.60 7.19
C SER A 68 27.11 -11.85 6.63
N SER A 69 26.09 -11.40 7.35
CA SER A 69 24.67 -11.54 7.07
C SER A 69 23.93 -10.37 7.71
N LEU A 70 22.82 -9.96 7.11
CA LEU A 70 21.94 -8.93 7.66
C LEU A 70 20.51 -9.44 7.56
N GLU A 71 19.82 -9.48 8.70
CA GLU A 71 18.41 -9.81 8.77
C GLU A 71 17.58 -8.54 8.96
N VAL A 72 16.45 -8.45 8.26
CA VAL A 72 15.54 -7.32 8.33
C VAL A 72 14.20 -7.81 8.83
N ILE A 73 13.79 -7.31 9.98
CA ILE A 73 12.50 -7.63 10.59
C ILE A 73 11.62 -6.39 10.46
N GLY A 74 10.49 -6.54 9.78
CA GLY A 74 9.49 -5.48 9.64
C GLY A 74 8.85 -5.11 10.98
N ALA A 75 8.27 -3.92 11.04
CA ALA A 75 7.39 -3.58 12.16
C ALA A 75 6.18 -4.54 12.18
N GLY A 76 5.83 -5.03 13.36
CA GLY A 76 4.69 -5.91 13.60
C GLY A 76 3.83 -5.44 14.77
N LEU A 77 2.73 -6.15 15.04
CA LEU A 77 1.78 -5.81 16.11
C LEU A 77 2.43 -5.78 17.50
N HIS A 78 3.43 -6.64 17.72
CA HIS A 78 4.11 -6.78 18.99
C HIS A 78 5.45 -6.02 19.06
N CYS A 79 5.94 -5.54 17.92
CA CYS A 79 7.08 -4.63 17.84
C CYS A 79 6.86 -3.61 16.71
N PRO A 80 6.42 -2.37 17.02
CA PRO A 80 6.09 -1.38 15.99
C PRO A 80 7.32 -0.75 15.32
N SER A 81 8.53 -1.14 15.74
CA SER A 81 9.78 -0.64 15.19
C SER A 81 10.43 -1.71 14.30
N PRO A 82 10.86 -1.36 13.07
CA PRO A 82 11.63 -2.29 12.26
C PRO A 82 13.00 -2.54 12.92
N GLN A 83 13.51 -3.76 12.79
CA GLN A 83 14.78 -4.17 13.37
C GLN A 83 15.74 -4.66 12.28
N LEU A 84 17.04 -4.50 12.57
CA LEU A 84 18.15 -4.99 11.77
C LEU A 84 19.07 -5.78 12.68
N MET A 85 19.38 -7.02 12.31
CA MET A 85 20.30 -7.92 13.04
C MET A 85 21.50 -8.29 12.19
#